data_AF-A0A7W0VEY9-F1
#
_entry.id   AF-A0A7W0VEY9-F1
#
_cell.length_a   1.000
_cell.length_b   1.000
_cell.length_c   1.000
_cell.angle_alpha   90.00
_cell.angle_beta   90.00
_cell.angle_gamma   90.00
#
_symmetry.space_group_name_H-M   'P 1'
#
loop_
_entity.id
_entity.type
_entity.pdbx_description
1 polymer ?
#
loop_
_entity_poly.entity_id
_entity_poly.type
_entity_poly.pdbx_seq_one_letter_code
_entity_poly.pdbx_strand_id
1 'polypeptide(L)'
;MGLALTSRRSTVAAVASALAAMALAAAVAGRSCRVTQPGPEAAVREMLHAAKTGDRDAVFSLLAPATRSRLEVEAQRATDLVGAATRYTAKDLLSIGSSDGIAAPTDITVLEERGDRASVEVVSPSGRARIELLKVEGRWRIELPQYGNL
;
A
#
# COMPACT_ATOMS: atom_id res chain seq x y z
N MET A 1 58.40 -28.52 -52.33
CA MET A 1 57.74 -27.20 -52.48
C MET A 1 56.26 -27.44 -52.23
N GLY A 2 55.60 -26.99 -51.17
CA GLY A 2 55.69 -25.74 -50.41
C GLY A 2 54.26 -25.18 -50.38
N LEU A 3 53.58 -25.35 -49.23
CA LEU A 3 52.18 -24.95 -48.97
C LEU A 3 51.93 -23.46 -49.19
N ALA A 4 50.73 -23.11 -49.68
CA ALA A 4 50.11 -21.80 -49.43
C ALA A 4 48.58 -21.87 -49.51
N LEU A 5 47.97 -22.24 -48.38
CA LEU A 5 46.59 -21.91 -48.01
C LEU A 5 46.59 -20.49 -47.43
N THR A 6 45.87 -19.52 -47.99
CA THR A 6 45.33 -18.37 -47.22
C THR A 6 44.02 -17.90 -47.87
N SER A 7 42.88 -18.13 -47.24
CA SER A 7 42.25 -17.23 -46.26
C SER A 7 41.40 -16.13 -46.90
N ARG A 8 40.11 -16.43 -47.15
CA ARG A 8 39.04 -15.44 -47.36
C ARG A 8 37.74 -15.91 -46.69
N ARG A 9 37.79 -16.21 -45.40
CA ARG A 9 36.61 -16.52 -44.56
C ARG A 9 36.72 -15.82 -43.22
N SER A 10 36.76 -14.48 -43.20
CA SER A 10 36.82 -13.74 -41.92
C SER A 10 36.25 -12.34 -42.03
N THR A 11 35.05 -12.14 -42.58
CA THR A 11 34.39 -10.81 -42.55
C THR A 11 32.86 -10.85 -42.51
N VAL A 12 32.23 -11.97 -42.12
CA VAL A 12 30.75 -12.02 -41.99
C VAL A 12 30.29 -12.21 -40.54
N ALA A 13 31.19 -12.58 -39.62
CA ALA A 13 30.81 -12.85 -38.22
C ALA A 13 30.67 -11.61 -37.33
N ALA A 14 31.08 -10.41 -37.77
CA ALA A 14 31.15 -9.24 -36.88
C ALA A 14 29.89 -8.36 -36.84
N VAL A 15 28.98 -8.46 -37.83
CA VAL A 15 27.83 -7.54 -37.94
C VAL A 15 26.56 -8.11 -37.31
N ALA A 16 26.46 -9.43 -37.15
CA ALA A 16 25.30 -10.07 -36.51
C ALA A 16 25.20 -9.78 -35.00
N SER A 17 26.34 -9.50 -34.35
CA SER A 17 26.41 -9.33 -32.89
C SER A 17 25.95 -7.95 -32.38
N ALA A 18 25.94 -6.92 -33.24
CA ALA A 18 25.52 -5.57 -32.83
C ALA A 18 24.00 -5.39 -32.82
N LEU A 19 23.28 -6.03 -33.74
CA LEU A 19 21.81 -5.96 -33.83
C LEU A 19 21.11 -6.82 -32.77
N ALA A 20 21.71 -7.94 -32.37
CA ALA A 20 21.18 -8.78 -31.30
C ALA A 20 21.21 -8.10 -29.92
N ALA A 21 22.19 -7.23 -29.67
CA ALA A 21 22.31 -6.50 -28.41
C ALA A 21 21.25 -5.39 -28.25
N MET A 22 20.86 -4.72 -29.34
CA MET A 22 19.81 -3.68 -29.29
C MET A 22 18.39 -4.26 -29.13
N ALA A 23 18.14 -5.48 -29.64
CA ALA A 23 16.84 -6.14 -29.46
C ALA A 23 16.61 -6.61 -28.01
N LEU A 24 17.66 -6.99 -27.29
CA LEU A 24 17.54 -7.41 -25.88
C LEU A 24 17.29 -6.22 -24.94
N ALA A 25 17.81 -5.02 -25.26
CA ALA A 25 17.57 -3.82 -24.46
C ALA A 25 16.11 -3.33 -24.54
N ALA A 26 15.45 -3.48 -25.70
CA ALA A 26 14.03 -3.13 -25.86
C ALA A 26 13.10 -4.11 -25.11
N ALA A 27 13.46 -5.39 -25.01
CA ALA A 27 12.68 -6.37 -24.28
C ALA A 27 12.75 -6.18 -22.75
N VAL A 28 13.87 -5.66 -22.21
CA VAL A 28 14.02 -5.36 -20.77
C VAL A 28 13.38 -4.01 -20.41
N ALA A 29 13.34 -3.04 -21.32
CA ALA A 29 12.61 -1.79 -21.12
C ALA A 29 11.08 -1.95 -21.13
N GLY A 30 10.55 -3.01 -21.75
CA GLY A 30 9.12 -3.36 -21.72
C GLY A 30 8.64 -4.00 -20.42
N ARG A 31 9.58 -4.53 -19.61
CA ARG A 31 9.36 -4.89 -18.21
C ARG A 31 9.72 -3.72 -17.30
N SER A 32 9.44 -2.50 -17.80
CA SER A 32 9.27 -1.32 -16.97
C SER A 32 8.45 -1.74 -15.76
N CYS A 33 9.01 -1.45 -14.59
CA CYS A 33 8.38 -1.56 -13.30
C CYS A 33 6.96 -1.02 -13.38
N ARG A 34 5.99 -1.87 -13.71
CA ARG A 34 4.66 -1.75 -13.14
C ARG A 34 4.93 -1.93 -11.66
N VAL A 35 5.22 -0.82 -10.99
CA VAL A 35 4.94 -0.65 -9.59
C VAL A 35 3.45 -0.93 -9.51
N THR A 36 3.11 -2.21 -9.38
CA THR A 36 1.75 -2.66 -9.14
C THR A 36 1.35 -1.87 -7.92
N GLN A 37 0.43 -0.93 -8.11
CA GLN A 37 -0.07 -0.12 -7.01
C GLN A 37 -0.40 -1.09 -5.87
N PRO A 38 0.08 -0.82 -4.65
CA PRO A 38 -0.14 -1.72 -3.53
C PRO A 38 -1.63 -2.07 -3.46
N GLY A 39 -1.95 -3.36 -3.39
CA GLY A 39 -3.33 -3.84 -3.31
C GLY A 39 -4.02 -3.39 -2.02
N PRO A 40 -5.34 -3.59 -1.90
CA PRO A 40 -6.06 -3.23 -0.68
C PRO A 40 -5.51 -3.96 0.54
N GLU A 41 -5.04 -5.21 0.41
CA GLU A 41 -4.41 -5.93 1.53
C GLU A 41 -3.09 -5.27 2.00
N ALA A 42 -2.38 -4.58 1.11
CA ALA A 42 -1.14 -3.90 1.46
C ALA A 42 -1.40 -2.67 2.34
N ALA A 43 -2.46 -1.90 2.05
CA ALA A 43 -2.87 -0.78 2.89
C ALA A 43 -3.31 -1.24 4.29
N VAL A 44 -4.01 -2.37 4.38
CA VAL A 44 -4.36 -2.98 5.68
C VAL A 44 -3.11 -3.39 6.45
N ARG A 45 -2.14 -4.06 5.80
CA ARG A 45 -0.87 -4.41 6.45
C ARG A 45 -0.11 -3.19 6.94
N GLU A 46 -0.08 -2.13 6.15
CA GLU A 46 0.57 -0.87 6.53
C GLU A 46 -0.09 -0.24 7.76
N MET A 47 -1.43 -0.23 7.82
CA MET A 47 -2.15 0.26 9.00
C MET A 47 -1.87 -0.59 10.24
N LEU A 48 -1.89 -1.92 10.11
CA LEU A 48 -1.60 -2.81 11.23
C LEU A 48 -0.17 -2.65 11.73
N HIS A 49 0.77 -2.41 10.81
CA HIS A 49 2.16 -2.11 11.17
C HIS A 49 2.27 -0.78 11.92
N ALA A 50 1.68 0.29 11.39
CA ALA A 50 1.66 1.61 12.01
C ALA A 50 0.98 1.58 13.40
N ALA A 51 -0.14 0.86 13.52
CA ALA A 51 -0.82 0.67 14.79
C ALA A 51 0.07 -0.07 15.80
N LYS A 52 0.76 -1.14 15.36
CA LYS A 52 1.68 -1.90 16.22
C LYS A 52 2.85 -1.07 16.71
N THR A 53 3.37 -0.14 15.91
CA THR A 53 4.47 0.75 16.30
C THR A 53 4.00 1.98 17.08
N GLY A 54 2.69 2.15 17.28
CA GLY A 54 2.14 3.35 17.94
C GLY A 54 2.20 4.62 17.08
N ASP A 55 2.46 4.48 15.78
CA ASP A 55 2.58 5.61 14.85
C ASP A 55 1.19 6.14 14.46
N ARG A 56 0.68 7.06 15.29
CA ARG A 56 -0.61 7.72 15.07
C ARG A 56 -0.65 8.53 13.78
N ASP A 57 0.47 9.11 13.38
CA ASP A 57 0.56 9.92 12.16
C ASP A 57 0.40 9.05 10.92
N ALA A 58 1.10 7.91 10.89
CA ALA A 58 0.97 6.93 9.83
C ALA A 58 -0.46 6.36 9.77
N VAL A 59 -1.04 5.93 10.90
CA VAL A 59 -2.44 5.46 10.94
C VAL A 59 -3.40 6.52 10.43
N PHE A 60 -3.30 7.76 10.93
CA PHE A 60 -4.18 8.84 10.48
C PHE A 60 -4.05 9.10 8.98
N SER A 61 -2.83 9.04 8.42
CA SER A 61 -2.59 9.26 6.99
C SER A 61 -3.21 8.18 6.08
N LEU A 62 -3.38 6.95 6.60
CA LEU A 62 -3.96 5.82 5.89
C LEU A 62 -5.49 5.86 5.85
N LEU A 63 -6.14 6.71 6.66
CA LEU A 63 -7.59 6.86 6.69
C LEU A 63 -8.12 7.62 5.46
N ALA A 64 -9.33 7.24 5.05
CA ALA A 64 -10.05 7.95 3.99
C ALA A 64 -10.29 9.42 4.39
N PRO A 65 -10.30 10.37 3.43
CA PRO A 65 -10.55 11.78 3.71
C PRO A 65 -11.83 12.03 4.53
N ALA A 66 -12.91 11.32 4.19
CA ALA A 66 -14.18 11.43 4.93
C ALA A 66 -14.03 11.01 6.40
N THR A 67 -13.32 9.92 6.68
CA THR A 67 -13.02 9.48 8.05
C THR A 67 -12.21 10.53 8.81
N ARG A 68 -11.17 11.11 8.17
CA ARG A 68 -10.32 12.13 8.79
C ARG A 68 -11.11 13.39 9.17
N SER A 69 -11.89 13.94 8.24
CA SER A 69 -12.71 15.13 8.50
C SER A 69 -13.73 14.91 9.62
N ARG A 70 -14.27 13.70 9.77
CA ARG A 70 -15.18 13.40 10.88
C ARG A 70 -14.46 13.31 12.22
N LEU A 71 -13.28 12.70 12.27
CA LEU A 71 -12.45 12.72 13.49
C LEU A 71 -12.09 14.15 13.91
N GLU A 72 -11.86 15.05 12.95
CA GLU A 72 -11.64 16.48 13.23
C GLU A 72 -12.87 17.14 13.86
N VAL A 73 -14.06 16.88 13.33
CA VAL A 73 -15.33 17.38 13.89
C VAL A 73 -15.57 16.85 15.31
N GLU A 74 -15.36 15.56 15.54
CA GLU A 74 -15.52 14.96 16.87
C GLU A 74 -14.48 15.50 17.87
N ALA A 75 -13.24 15.75 17.43
CA ALA A 75 -12.21 16.30 18.28
C ALA A 75 -12.52 17.74 18.69
N GLN A 76 -13.07 18.53 17.77
CA GLN A 76 -13.55 19.88 18.07
C GLN A 76 -14.70 19.82 19.08
N ARG A 77 -15.69 18.94 18.86
CA ARG A 77 -16.82 18.76 19.79
C ARG A 77 -16.34 18.36 21.19
N ALA A 78 -15.39 17.43 21.28
CA ALA A 78 -14.81 17.01 22.56
C ALA A 78 -14.10 18.18 23.27
N THR A 79 -13.38 19.01 22.50
CA THR A 79 -12.70 20.21 23.02
C THR A 79 -13.68 21.25 23.56
N ASP A 80 -14.79 21.46 22.85
CA ASP A 80 -15.84 22.40 23.25
C ASP A 80 -16.51 21.96 24.57
N LEU A 81 -16.74 20.64 24.74
CA LEU A 81 -17.35 20.07 25.94
C LEU A 81 -16.47 20.18 27.20
N VAL A 82 -15.16 20.11 27.07
CA VAL A 82 -14.22 20.21 28.22
C VAL A 82 -13.80 21.64 28.55
N GLY A 83 -14.39 22.64 27.89
CA GLY A 83 -14.23 24.05 28.25
C GLY A 83 -12.82 24.61 28.06
N ALA A 84 -12.16 24.25 26.95
CA ALA A 84 -10.80 24.70 26.57
C ALA A 84 -9.66 24.33 27.53
N ALA A 85 -9.93 23.67 28.67
CA ALA A 85 -8.91 23.17 29.60
C ALA A 85 -8.08 22.03 28.98
N THR A 86 -8.65 21.30 28.03
CA THR A 86 -7.96 20.29 27.22
C THR A 86 -8.35 20.48 25.76
N ARG A 87 -7.36 20.39 24.86
CA ARG A 87 -7.59 20.44 23.41
C ARG A 87 -7.38 19.04 22.85
N TYR A 88 -8.41 18.49 22.24
CA TYR A 88 -8.35 17.24 21.53
C TYR A 88 -8.11 17.51 20.05
N THR A 89 -7.26 16.70 19.43
CA THR A 89 -7.06 16.64 17.99
C THR A 89 -7.67 15.35 17.43
N ALA A 90 -7.88 15.29 16.11
CA ALA A 90 -8.38 14.10 15.42
C ALA A 90 -7.52 12.85 15.71
N LYS A 91 -6.21 13.04 15.91
CA LYS A 91 -5.26 11.97 16.22
C LYS A 91 -5.39 11.47 17.66
N ASP A 92 -5.85 12.31 18.58
CA ASP A 92 -6.07 11.92 19.99
C ASP A 92 -7.30 11.01 20.13
N LEU A 93 -8.21 11.05 19.16
CA LEU A 93 -9.36 10.14 19.08
C LEU A 93 -8.99 8.76 18.51
N LEU A 94 -7.78 8.61 17.94
CA LEU A 94 -7.28 7.32 17.51
C LEU A 94 -6.78 6.53 18.71
N SER A 95 -7.60 5.61 19.18
CA SER A 95 -7.17 4.60 20.15
C SER A 95 -6.28 3.58 19.45
N ILE A 96 -4.98 3.87 19.40
CA ILE A 96 -3.96 2.89 19.07
C ILE A 96 -3.56 2.24 20.38
N GLY A 97 -4.29 1.19 20.78
CA GLY A 97 -3.92 0.41 21.95
C GLY A 97 -2.47 -0.05 21.84
N SER A 98 -1.68 0.07 22.91
CA SER A 98 -0.38 -0.57 22.99
C SER A 98 -0.60 -2.05 22.67
N SER A 99 -0.12 -2.49 21.52
CA SER A 99 -0.41 -3.83 21.00
C SER A 99 0.35 -4.93 21.74
N ASP A 100 0.90 -4.63 22.92
CA ASP A 100 1.57 -5.58 23.80
C ASP A 100 0.57 -6.67 24.17
N GLY A 101 0.72 -7.83 23.52
CA GLY A 101 -0.15 -8.99 23.69
C GLY A 101 -1.21 -9.21 22.60
N ILE A 102 -1.38 -8.31 21.62
CA ILE A 102 -2.24 -8.58 20.47
C ILE A 102 -1.46 -9.41 19.45
N ALA A 103 -1.86 -10.67 19.28
CA ALA A 103 -1.27 -11.55 18.29
C ALA A 103 -1.44 -10.97 16.87
N ALA A 104 -0.40 -11.12 16.04
CA ALA A 104 -0.47 -10.71 14.64
C ALA A 104 -1.62 -11.45 13.94
N PRO A 105 -2.27 -10.82 12.93
CA PRO A 105 -3.27 -11.51 12.12
C PRO A 105 -2.66 -12.75 11.48
N THR A 106 -3.44 -13.83 11.47
CA THR A 106 -3.11 -15.09 10.82
C THR A 106 -3.35 -15.00 9.31
N ASP A 107 -4.35 -14.24 8.88
CA ASP A 107 -4.68 -14.07 7.47
C ASP A 107 -5.25 -12.67 7.14
N ILE A 108 -5.00 -12.21 5.93
CA ILE A 108 -5.54 -10.96 5.37
C ILE A 108 -5.97 -11.24 3.93
N THR A 109 -7.28 -11.31 3.72
CA THR A 109 -7.87 -11.73 2.44
C THR A 109 -8.80 -10.67 1.89
N VAL A 110 -8.66 -10.33 0.61
CA VAL A 110 -9.57 -9.44 -0.10
C VAL A 110 -10.86 -10.20 -0.40
N LEU A 111 -11.98 -9.76 0.18
CA LEU A 111 -13.29 -10.38 -0.04
C LEU A 111 -13.94 -9.85 -1.33
N GLU A 112 -13.78 -8.56 -1.60
CA GLU A 112 -14.39 -7.88 -2.73
C GLU A 112 -13.50 -6.71 -3.15
N GLU A 113 -13.29 -6.52 -4.45
CA GLU A 113 -12.67 -5.33 -5.04
C GLU A 113 -13.50 -4.91 -6.27
N ARG A 114 -14.08 -3.72 -6.22
CA ARG A 114 -14.92 -3.15 -7.28
C ARG A 114 -14.56 -1.70 -7.50
N GLY A 115 -13.82 -1.43 -8.58
CA GLY A 115 -13.47 -0.08 -8.99
C GLY A 115 -12.61 0.63 -7.94
N ASP A 116 -13.22 1.57 -7.22
CA ASP A 116 -12.60 2.35 -6.16
C ASP A 116 -12.92 1.85 -4.75
N ARG A 117 -13.63 0.73 -4.60
CA ARG A 117 -13.97 0.16 -3.29
C ARG A 117 -13.42 -1.24 -3.13
N ALA A 118 -13.00 -1.59 -1.92
CA ALA A 118 -12.62 -2.94 -1.57
C ALA A 118 -13.02 -3.27 -0.13
N SER A 119 -13.29 -4.55 0.14
CA SER A 119 -13.47 -5.05 1.49
C SER A 119 -12.45 -6.15 1.77
N VAL A 120 -11.78 -6.05 2.91
CA VAL A 120 -10.71 -6.97 3.33
C VAL A 120 -11.11 -7.60 4.65
N GLU A 121 -11.01 -8.92 4.73
CA GLU A 121 -11.12 -9.66 5.98
C GLU A 121 -9.73 -9.80 6.62
N VAL A 122 -9.66 -9.49 7.91
CA VAL A 122 -8.50 -9.74 8.75
C VAL A 122 -8.88 -10.81 9.76
N VAL A 123 -8.17 -11.93 9.74
CA VAL A 123 -8.36 -13.04 10.68
C VAL A 123 -7.22 -13.00 11.69
N SER A 124 -7.55 -12.96 12.98
CA SER A 124 -6.61 -13.04 14.10
C SER A 124 -7.03 -14.15 15.07
N PRO A 125 -6.15 -14.54 16.01
CA PRO A 125 -6.55 -15.45 17.09
C PRO A 125 -7.70 -14.93 17.95
N SER A 126 -7.93 -13.61 17.99
CA SER A 126 -9.01 -12.96 18.73
C SER A 126 -10.33 -12.88 17.97
N GLY A 127 -10.36 -13.19 16.67
CA GLY A 127 -11.58 -13.17 15.87
C GLY A 127 -11.36 -12.75 14.42
N ARG A 128 -12.41 -12.24 13.79
CA ARG A 128 -12.37 -11.73 12.41
C ARG A 128 -12.89 -10.31 12.38
N ALA A 129 -12.28 -9.47 11.56
CA ALA A 129 -12.70 -8.11 11.32
C ALA A 129 -12.79 -7.84 9.82
N ARG A 130 -13.84 -7.13 9.40
CA ARG A 130 -13.98 -6.64 8.03
C ARG A 130 -13.60 -5.18 7.98
N ILE A 131 -12.73 -4.82 7.04
CA ILE A 131 -12.23 -3.47 6.82
C ILE A 131 -12.67 -3.04 5.43
N GLU A 132 -13.35 -1.90 5.35
CA GLU A 132 -13.72 -1.28 4.09
C GLU A 132 -12.62 -0.30 3.65
N LEU A 133 -12.33 -0.27 2.35
CA LEU A 133 -11.32 0.59 1.75
C LEU A 133 -11.87 1.35 0.55
N LEU A 134 -11.39 2.57 0.39
CA LEU A 134 -11.67 3.45 -0.73
C LEU A 134 -10.36 3.84 -1.44
N LYS A 135 -10.32 3.75 -2.76
CA LYS A 135 -9.18 4.15 -3.58
C LYS A 135 -9.27 5.64 -3.87
N VAL A 136 -8.40 6.42 -3.22
CA VAL A 136 -8.31 7.87 -3.38
C VAL A 136 -6.97 8.21 -4.00
N GLU A 137 -6.98 8.87 -5.15
CA GLU A 137 -5.77 9.24 -5.91
C GLU A 137 -4.86 8.03 -6.19
N GLY A 138 -5.46 6.87 -6.48
CA GLY A 138 -4.72 5.65 -6.74
C GLY A 138 -4.18 4.92 -5.50
N ARG A 139 -4.45 5.42 -4.29
CA ARG A 139 -4.04 4.79 -3.02
C ARG A 139 -5.25 4.28 -2.27
N TRP A 140 -5.20 3.06 -1.78
CA TRP A 140 -6.22 2.52 -0.90
C TRP A 140 -6.16 3.20 0.46
N ARG A 141 -7.30 3.67 0.94
CA ARG A 141 -7.48 4.34 2.21
C ARG A 141 -8.56 3.63 3.01
N ILE A 142 -8.38 3.57 4.31
CA ILE A 142 -9.25 2.78 5.19
C ILE A 142 -10.46 3.63 5.59
N GLU A 143 -11.65 3.09 5.35
CA GLU A 143 -12.92 3.66 5.74
C GLU A 143 -13.36 3.03 7.07
N LEU A 144 -13.67 3.86 8.06
CA LEU A 144 -14.15 3.40 9.36
C LEU A 144 -15.66 3.72 9.45
N PRO A 145 -16.55 2.76 9.12
CA PRO A 145 -17.99 3.01 9.02
C PRO A 145 -18.64 3.33 10.38
N GLN A 146 -18.00 2.94 11.49
CA GLN A 146 -18.44 3.30 12.85
C GLN A 146 -18.38 4.80 13.14
N TYR A 147 -17.69 5.59 12.30
CA TYR A 147 -17.77 7.04 12.29
C TYR A 147 -18.68 7.56 11.17
N GLY A 148 -19.59 6.75 10.62
CA GLY A 148 -20.29 7.04 9.37
C GLY A 148 -21.80 6.95 9.32
N ASN A 149 -22.47 6.65 10.44
CA ASN A 149 -23.92 6.76 10.52
C ASN A 149 -24.30 7.88 11.50
N LEU A 150 -24.68 9.03 10.94
CA LEU A 150 -25.57 10.01 11.56
C LEU A 150 -26.80 10.13 10.67
#